data_AF-A0A6P4YPY2-F1
#
_entry.id   AF-A0A6P4YPY2-F1
#
_cell.length_a   1.000
_cell.length_b   1.000
_cell.length_c   1.000
_cell.angle_alpha   90.00
_cell.angle_beta   90.00
_cell.angle_gamma   90.00
#
_symmetry.space_group_name_H-M   'P 1'
#
loop_
_entity.id
_entity.type
_entity.pdbx_description
1 polymer ?
#
loop_
_entity_poly.entity_id
_entity_poly.type
_entity_poly.pdbx_seq_one_letter_code
_entity_poly.pdbx_strand_id
1 'polypeptide(L)'
;MQRPVRTGWGEQFWEEGPAAYLGTDHTRNASLLHSPGLHPAAAQWIVDNRDVKAVGIDTLSADPGDSTTYETHLILLPNNVLILENVAHLDEMPPTGSTVYAMPIKIGDGSGAPSRIFAIVDGRTSAAGPTTPNMAVIFSSMTALIGVFLTFA
;
A
#
# COMPACT_ATOMS: atom_id res chain seq x y z
N MET A 1 -4.84 13.79 7.57
CA MET A 1 -5.29 12.76 6.63
C MET A 1 -6.27 11.85 7.35
N GLN A 2 -7.42 11.53 6.76
CA GLN A 2 -8.32 10.51 7.32
C GLN A 2 -7.77 9.11 7.02
N ARG A 3 -8.25 8.10 7.77
CA ARG A 3 -7.76 6.72 7.67
C ARG A 3 -7.82 6.22 6.22
N PRO A 4 -6.77 5.56 5.71
CA PRO A 4 -6.81 4.90 4.40
C PRO A 4 -7.82 3.75 4.39
N VAL A 5 -8.33 3.43 3.20
CA VAL A 5 -9.26 2.32 2.96
C VAL A 5 -8.46 1.02 2.96
N ARG A 6 -8.37 0.36 4.11
CA ARG A 6 -7.72 -0.95 4.24
C ARG A 6 -8.73 -2.05 3.98
N THR A 7 -8.47 -2.88 2.96
CA THR A 7 -9.33 -4.03 2.61
C THR A 7 -8.67 -5.36 2.95
N GLY A 8 -7.34 -5.38 3.14
CA GLY A 8 -6.53 -6.59 3.33
C GLY A 8 -6.12 -7.25 2.00
N TRP A 9 -6.46 -6.64 0.86
CA TRP A 9 -6.31 -7.26 -0.45
C TRP A 9 -4.85 -7.46 -0.85
N GLY A 10 -4.02 -6.42 -0.67
CA GLY A 10 -2.59 -6.49 -0.94
C GLY A 10 -1.87 -7.49 -0.04
N GLU A 11 -2.25 -7.56 1.24
CA GLU A 11 -1.70 -8.53 2.20
C GLU A 11 -1.95 -9.97 1.77
N GLN A 12 -3.14 -10.24 1.22
CA GLN A 12 -3.58 -11.58 0.88
C GLN A 12 -3.08 -12.05 -0.49
N PHE A 13 -3.22 -11.24 -1.54
CA PHE A 13 -3.10 -11.73 -2.92
C PHE A 13 -1.86 -11.25 -3.66
N TRP A 14 -1.08 -10.31 -3.12
CA TRP A 14 0.07 -9.74 -3.83
C TRP A 14 1.14 -10.79 -4.13
N GLU A 15 1.53 -11.59 -3.13
CA GLU A 15 2.58 -12.62 -3.27
C GLU A 15 2.11 -13.86 -4.04
N GLU A 16 0.78 -14.08 -4.14
CA GLU A 16 0.21 -15.16 -4.95
C GLU A 16 0.31 -14.89 -6.46
N GLY A 17 0.61 -13.64 -6.83
CA GLY A 17 0.89 -13.22 -8.19
C GLY A 17 -0.31 -12.57 -8.90
N PRO A 18 -0.10 -12.12 -10.15
CA PRO A 18 -1.02 -11.21 -10.82
C PRO A 18 -2.45 -11.75 -11.00
N ALA A 19 -2.61 -13.04 -11.31
CA ALA A 19 -3.94 -13.61 -11.52
C ALA A 19 -4.76 -13.65 -10.22
N ALA A 20 -4.12 -13.97 -9.10
CA ALA A 20 -4.76 -13.94 -7.79
C ALA A 20 -5.08 -12.50 -7.38
N TYR A 21 -4.12 -11.58 -7.53
CA TYR A 21 -4.29 -10.16 -7.19
C TYR A 21 -5.39 -9.46 -8.00
N LEU A 22 -5.55 -9.83 -9.27
CA LEU A 22 -6.56 -9.26 -10.16
C LEU A 22 -7.90 -10.00 -10.11
N GLY A 23 -7.94 -11.18 -9.48
CA GLY A 23 -9.10 -12.08 -9.47
C GLY A 23 -9.37 -12.75 -10.82
N THR A 24 -8.50 -12.57 -11.82
CA THR A 24 -8.61 -13.16 -13.16
C THR A 24 -7.26 -13.15 -13.89
N ASP A 25 -7.08 -14.08 -14.82
CA ASP A 25 -5.99 -14.08 -15.81
C ASP A 25 -6.33 -13.20 -17.05
N HIS A 26 -7.57 -12.77 -17.21
CA HIS A 26 -8.04 -11.91 -18.30
C HIS A 26 -7.82 -10.41 -18.03
N THR A 27 -6.57 -10.02 -17.82
CA THR A 27 -6.16 -8.68 -17.33
C THR A 27 -6.53 -7.49 -18.23
N ARG A 28 -6.91 -7.74 -19.48
CA ARG A 28 -7.32 -6.70 -20.43
C ARG A 28 -8.81 -6.35 -20.37
N ASN A 29 -9.61 -7.09 -19.61
CA ASN A 29 -11.03 -6.83 -19.45
C ASN A 29 -11.33 -6.41 -18.01
N ALA A 30 -11.52 -5.10 -17.80
CA ALA A 30 -11.82 -4.53 -16.49
C ALA A 30 -13.06 -5.17 -15.84
N SER A 31 -14.07 -5.57 -16.62
CA SER A 31 -15.29 -6.17 -16.07
C SER A 31 -15.09 -7.56 -15.45
N LEU A 32 -13.91 -8.16 -15.64
CA LEU A 32 -13.54 -9.46 -15.07
C LEU A 32 -12.60 -9.33 -13.88
N LEU A 33 -12.14 -8.12 -13.57
CA LEU A 33 -11.32 -7.89 -12.40
C LEU A 33 -12.22 -8.00 -11.15
N HIS A 34 -11.67 -8.59 -10.10
CA HIS A 34 -12.39 -8.72 -8.84
C HIS A 34 -11.50 -8.25 -7.71
N SER A 35 -11.85 -7.11 -7.13
CA SER A 35 -11.26 -6.60 -5.90
C SER A 35 -12.28 -5.71 -5.18
N PRO A 36 -12.18 -5.57 -3.85
CA PRO A 36 -12.90 -4.53 -3.12
C PRO A 36 -12.56 -3.14 -3.67
N GLY A 37 -13.43 -2.17 -3.36
CA GLY A 37 -13.23 -0.77 -3.70
C GLY A 37 -14.13 0.13 -2.86
N LEU A 38 -13.89 1.44 -2.93
CA LEU A 38 -14.75 2.43 -2.30
C LEU A 38 -16.03 2.59 -3.14
N HIS A 39 -17.19 2.40 -2.52
CA HIS A 39 -18.47 2.56 -3.21
C HIS A 39 -18.72 4.04 -3.57
N PRO A 40 -19.30 4.36 -4.75
CA PRO A 40 -19.52 5.74 -5.19
C PRO A 40 -20.30 6.60 -4.19
N ALA A 41 -21.34 6.05 -3.56
CA ALA A 41 -22.09 6.76 -2.50
C ALA A 41 -21.21 7.17 -1.30
N ALA A 42 -20.20 6.36 -0.95
CA ALA A 42 -19.26 6.70 0.11
C ALA A 42 -18.26 7.76 -0.34
N ALA A 43 -17.79 7.69 -1.60
CA ALA A 43 -16.96 8.73 -2.20
C ALA A 43 -17.68 10.09 -2.21
N GLN A 44 -18.96 10.10 -2.62
CA GLN A 44 -19.78 11.30 -2.62
C GLN A 44 -19.93 11.88 -1.21
N TRP A 45 -20.24 11.01 -0.24
CA TRP A 45 -20.36 11.44 1.15
C TRP A 45 -19.04 12.04 1.68
N ILE A 46 -17.88 11.47 1.34
CA ILE A 46 -16.57 12.02 1.73
C ILE A 46 -16.40 13.44 1.19
N VAL A 47 -16.64 13.64 -0.10
CA VAL A 47 -16.52 14.95 -0.74
C VAL A 47 -17.47 15.97 -0.09
N ASP A 48 -18.72 15.58 0.15
CA ASP A 48 -19.74 16.50 0.67
C ASP A 48 -19.53 16.86 2.15
N ASN A 49 -18.94 15.95 2.93
CA ASN A 49 -18.94 16.05 4.39
C ASN A 49 -17.55 16.22 4.99
N ARG A 50 -16.46 16.16 4.21
CA ARG A 50 -15.09 16.17 4.73
C ARG A 50 -14.13 16.91 3.79
N ASP A 51 -13.18 17.64 4.37
CA ASP A 51 -12.07 18.24 3.61
C ASP A 51 -10.88 17.28 3.48
N VAL A 52 -11.06 16.20 2.72
CA VAL A 52 -9.99 15.20 2.46
C VAL A 52 -9.18 15.61 1.23
N LYS A 53 -7.85 15.50 1.32
CA LYS A 53 -6.94 15.81 0.19
C LYS A 53 -6.53 14.59 -0.63
N ALA A 54 -6.62 13.41 -0.04
CA ALA A 54 -6.30 12.15 -0.70
C ALA A 54 -7.03 10.97 -0.05
N VAL A 55 -7.41 9.99 -0.87
CA VAL A 55 -7.87 8.66 -0.46
C VAL A 55 -6.80 7.66 -0.88
N GLY A 56 -6.43 6.76 0.03
CA GLY A 56 -5.52 5.65 -0.27
C GLY A 56 -6.23 4.31 -0.08
N ILE A 57 -5.94 3.35 -0.97
CA ILE A 57 -6.49 1.99 -0.95
C ILE A 57 -5.40 0.96 -1.30
N ASP A 58 -5.52 -0.26 -0.80
CA ASP A 58 -4.58 -1.37 -0.99
C ASP A 58 -4.88 -2.25 -2.23
N THR A 59 -5.86 -1.86 -3.04
CA THR A 59 -6.26 -2.54 -4.29
C THR A 59 -5.71 -1.82 -5.53
N LEU A 60 -5.84 -2.48 -6.68
CA LEU A 60 -5.43 -1.93 -7.99
C LEU A 60 -6.16 -0.61 -8.30
N SER A 61 -7.42 -0.50 -7.85
CA SER A 61 -8.24 0.67 -8.08
C SER A 61 -8.98 1.11 -6.82
N ALA A 62 -9.27 2.41 -6.71
CA ALA A 62 -10.22 2.92 -5.72
C ALA A 62 -11.67 2.53 -6.01
N ASP A 63 -12.00 2.21 -7.26
CA ASP A 63 -13.28 1.63 -7.63
C ASP A 63 -13.31 0.12 -7.34
N PRO A 64 -14.51 -0.48 -7.17
CA PRO A 64 -14.66 -1.92 -7.21
C PRO A 64 -14.03 -2.49 -8.49
N GLY A 65 -13.40 -3.67 -8.40
CA GLY A 65 -12.58 -4.22 -9.48
C GLY A 65 -13.33 -4.34 -10.81
N ASP A 66 -14.60 -4.73 -10.76
CA ASP A 66 -15.47 -4.93 -11.93
C ASP A 66 -16.09 -3.64 -12.48
N SER A 67 -15.77 -2.48 -11.88
CA SER A 67 -16.25 -1.18 -12.34
C SER A 67 -15.68 -0.84 -13.71
N THR A 68 -16.57 -0.51 -14.65
CA THR A 68 -16.23 -0.04 -16.00
C THR A 68 -16.52 1.44 -16.21
N THR A 69 -17.22 2.05 -15.26
CA THR A 69 -17.63 3.46 -15.26
C THR A 69 -16.74 4.32 -14.37
N TYR A 70 -16.01 3.70 -13.43
CA TYR A 70 -15.08 4.38 -12.52
C TYR A 70 -15.70 5.56 -11.77
N GLU A 71 -16.95 5.39 -11.30
CA GLU A 71 -17.72 6.45 -10.66
C GLU A 71 -17.01 7.03 -9.44
N THR A 72 -16.26 6.21 -8.67
CA THR A 72 -15.49 6.71 -7.52
C THR A 72 -14.39 7.67 -7.98
N HIS A 73 -13.65 7.35 -9.04
CA HIS A 73 -12.69 8.28 -9.65
C HIS A 73 -13.36 9.58 -10.10
N LEU A 74 -14.50 9.47 -10.79
CA LEU A 74 -15.24 10.62 -11.32
C LEU A 74 -15.83 11.52 -10.22
N ILE A 75 -16.03 11.01 -9.01
CA ILE A 75 -16.45 11.79 -7.86
C ILE A 75 -15.24 12.45 -7.17
N LEU A 76 -14.17 11.70 -6.91
CA LEU A 76 -13.03 12.17 -6.12
C LEU A 76 -12.15 13.17 -6.88
N LEU A 77 -11.74 12.84 -8.12
CA LEU A 77 -10.73 13.61 -8.85
C LEU A 77 -11.19 15.04 -9.22
N PRO A 78 -12.43 15.26 -9.71
CA PRO A 78 -12.90 16.62 -9.99
C PRO A 78 -13.02 17.51 -8.74
N ASN A 79 -13.15 16.90 -7.57
CA ASN A 79 -13.15 17.58 -6.27
C ASN A 79 -11.74 17.74 -5.69
N ASN A 80 -10.70 17.53 -6.51
CA ASN A 80 -9.30 17.68 -6.15
C ASN A 80 -8.87 16.78 -4.98
N VAL A 81 -9.50 15.61 -4.86
CA VAL A 81 -9.11 14.55 -3.91
C VAL A 81 -8.26 13.54 -4.67
N LEU A 82 -6.97 13.45 -4.32
CA LEU A 82 -6.04 12.52 -4.95
C LEU A 82 -6.38 11.06 -4.60
N ILE A 83 -6.05 10.14 -5.51
CA ILE A 83 -6.21 8.70 -5.29
C ILE A 83 -4.83 8.06 -5.24
N LEU A 84 -4.57 7.30 -4.17
CA LEU A 84 -3.37 6.50 -4.00
C LEU A 84 -3.77 5.03 -4.06
N GLU A 85 -3.34 4.33 -5.09
CA GLU A 85 -3.67 2.93 -5.35
C GLU A 85 -2.50 2.01 -5.01
N ASN A 86 -2.78 0.72 -4.79
CA ASN A 86 -1.79 -0.28 -4.41
C ASN A 86 -0.96 0.13 -3.17
N VAL A 87 -1.59 0.77 -2.18
CA VAL A 87 -0.90 1.21 -0.96
C VAL A 87 -0.63 0.00 -0.06
N ALA A 88 0.66 -0.31 0.15
CA ALA A 88 1.10 -1.40 1.03
C ALA A 88 1.10 -1.01 2.51
N HIS A 89 1.15 -2.02 3.38
CA HIS A 89 1.32 -1.90 4.84
C HIS A 89 0.28 -1.01 5.55
N LEU A 90 -0.96 -0.99 5.06
CA LEU A 90 -2.05 -0.26 5.72
C LEU A 90 -2.45 -0.85 7.08
N ASP A 91 -2.06 -2.09 7.35
CA ASP A 91 -2.23 -2.80 8.61
C ASP A 91 -1.38 -2.22 9.75
N GLU A 92 -0.24 -1.63 9.42
CA GLU A 92 0.68 -0.99 10.37
C GLU A 92 0.26 0.44 10.74
N MET A 93 -0.76 0.99 10.07
CA MET A 93 -1.19 2.37 10.25
C MET A 93 -2.21 2.52 11.38
N PRO A 94 -1.99 3.41 12.38
CA PRO A 94 -3.03 3.73 13.34
C PRO A 94 -4.21 4.45 12.65
N PRO A 95 -5.42 4.40 13.23
CA PRO A 95 -6.60 5.06 12.64
C PRO A 95 -6.43 6.56 12.40
N THR A 96 -5.63 7.24 13.22
CA THR A 96 -5.35 8.68 13.16
C THR A 96 -3.96 8.98 13.68
N GLY A 97 -3.44 10.20 13.43
CA GLY A 97 -2.18 10.68 14.05
C GLY A 97 -0.92 10.49 13.21
N SER A 98 -1.05 9.83 12.05
CA SER A 98 0.07 9.67 11.12
C SER A 98 0.16 10.79 10.09
N THR A 99 1.39 11.07 9.64
CA THR A 99 1.66 11.95 8.50
C THR A 99 2.12 11.12 7.32
N VAL A 100 1.43 11.23 6.19
CA VAL A 100 1.73 10.46 4.97
C VAL A 100 2.35 11.38 3.93
N TYR A 101 3.39 10.87 3.27
CA TYR A 101 4.08 11.50 2.16
C TYR A 101 3.88 10.64 0.92
N ALA A 102 3.33 11.24 -0.13
CA ALA A 102 3.24 10.65 -1.45
C ALA A 102 4.03 11.53 -2.43
N MET A 103 5.09 10.97 -3.00
CA MET A 103 6.02 11.69 -3.87
C MET A 103 5.96 11.11 -5.29
N PRO A 104 4.98 11.52 -6.11
CA PRO A 104 4.90 11.10 -7.50
C PRO A 104 6.03 11.70 -8.33
N ILE A 105 6.44 11.00 -9.38
CA ILE A 105 7.35 11.55 -10.39
C ILE A 105 6.66 12.74 -11.06
N LYS A 106 7.39 13.85 -11.23
CA LYS A 106 6.87 15.06 -11.89
C LYS A 106 6.87 14.89 -13.40
N ILE A 107 5.76 14.39 -13.94
CA ILE A 107 5.52 14.24 -15.38
C ILE A 107 4.78 15.49 -15.87
N GLY A 108 5.25 16.10 -16.96
CA GLY A 108 4.58 17.25 -17.58
C GLY A 108 3.19 16.86 -18.08
N ASP A 109 2.17 17.62 -17.68
CA ASP A 109 0.75 17.37 -17.98
C ASP A 109 0.26 15.95 -17.60
N GLY A 110 0.97 15.27 -16.70
CA GLY A 110 0.63 13.92 -16.27
C GLY A 110 -0.65 13.88 -15.44
N SER A 111 -1.56 12.95 -15.74
CA SER A 111 -2.76 12.69 -14.94
C SER A 111 -2.46 11.93 -13.65
N GLY A 112 -1.31 11.24 -13.58
CA GLY A 112 -0.85 10.46 -12.44
C GLY A 112 0.55 9.93 -12.69
N ALA A 113 1.18 9.39 -11.65
CA ALA A 113 2.49 8.76 -11.73
C ALA A 113 2.70 7.76 -10.59
N PRO A 114 3.57 6.74 -10.77
CA PRO A 114 4.08 5.96 -9.66
C PRO A 114 4.68 6.87 -8.59
N SER A 115 4.44 6.52 -7.34
CA SER A 115 4.81 7.33 -6.18
C SER A 115 5.45 6.46 -5.11
N ARG A 116 6.53 6.95 -4.50
CA ARG A 116 7.02 6.35 -3.26
C ARG A 116 6.19 6.91 -2.11
N ILE A 117 5.31 6.08 -1.57
CA ILE A 117 4.51 6.43 -0.39
C ILE A 117 5.25 5.97 0.86
N PHE A 118 5.32 6.83 1.87
CA PHE A 118 5.77 6.47 3.21
C PHE A 118 5.02 7.29 4.26
N ALA A 119 4.99 6.80 5.48
CA ALA A 119 4.33 7.48 6.60
C ALA A 119 5.28 7.64 7.79
N ILE A 120 5.07 8.71 8.54
CA ILE A 120 5.60 8.90 9.89
C ILE A 120 4.44 8.61 10.85
N VAL A 121 4.59 7.57 11.64
CA VAL A 121 3.59 7.09 12.60
C VAL A 121 3.93 7.67 13.98
N ASP A 122 3.01 8.44 14.58
CA ASP A 122 3.13 8.97 15.95
C ASP A 122 4.33 9.89 16.22
N GLY A 123 4.80 10.67 15.24
CA GLY A 123 5.98 11.55 15.38
C GLY A 123 7.30 10.78 15.60
N ARG A 124 7.24 9.46 15.70
CA ARG A 124 8.36 8.57 15.48
C ARG A 124 8.49 8.48 13.98
N THR A 125 9.49 9.15 13.40
CA THR A 125 10.02 8.69 12.12
C THR A 125 10.10 7.18 12.21
N SER A 126 9.45 6.44 11.31
CA SER A 126 9.62 5.00 11.21
C SER A 126 11.12 4.76 11.13
N ALA A 127 11.74 4.45 12.26
CA ALA A 127 13.06 3.92 12.27
C ALA A 127 12.94 2.67 11.41
N ALA A 128 13.80 2.54 10.40
CA ALA A 128 14.07 1.24 9.81
C ALA A 128 14.05 0.23 10.97
N GLY A 129 13.21 -0.80 10.87
CA GLY A 129 12.99 -1.75 11.96
C GLY A 129 14.33 -2.17 12.57
N PRO A 130 14.40 -2.45 13.89
CA PRO A 130 15.67 -2.61 14.57
C PRO A 130 16.56 -3.54 13.76
N THR A 131 17.61 -3.00 13.13
CA THR A 131 18.75 -3.79 12.69
C THR A 131 19.51 -4.19 13.95
N THR A 132 18.82 -4.80 14.91
CA THR A 132 19.47 -5.54 15.96
C THR A 132 20.01 -6.76 15.23
N PRO A 133 21.32 -6.88 15.01
CA PRO A 133 21.84 -8.11 14.45
C PRO A 133 21.35 -9.23 15.35
N ASN A 134 20.73 -10.24 14.76
CA ASN A 134 20.26 -11.38 15.53
C ASN A 134 21.50 -12.01 16.18
N MET A 135 21.68 -11.81 17.48
CA MET A 135 22.87 -12.29 18.21
C MET A 135 23.01 -13.81 18.08
N ALA A 136 21.91 -14.54 17.87
CA ALA A 136 21.93 -15.97 17.58
C ALA A 136 22.64 -16.31 16.25
N VAL A 137 22.55 -15.45 15.24
CA VAL A 137 23.26 -15.60 13.95
C VAL A 137 24.74 -15.26 14.09
N ILE A 138 25.09 -14.27 14.92
CA ILE A 138 26.49 -13.94 15.21
C ILE A 138 27.16 -15.08 15.99
N PHE A 139 26.53 -15.61 17.04
CA PHE A 139 27.11 -16.69 17.84
C PHE A 139 27.17 -18.04 17.10
N SER A 140 26.24 -18.33 16.18
CA SER A 140 26.34 -19.55 15.36
C SER A 140 27.51 -19.48 14.37
N SER A 141 27.86 -18.29 13.87
CA SER A 141 29.00 -18.09 12.97
C SER A 141 30.37 -18.12 13.67
N MET A 142 30.46 -17.76 14.96
CA MET A 142 31.72 -17.87 15.73
C MET A 142 32.04 -19.30 16.18
N THR A 143 31.02 -20.11 16.48
CA THR A 143 31.22 -21.52 16.88
C THR A 143 31.76 -22.36 15.71
N ALA A 144 31.37 -22.03 14.48
CA ALA A 144 31.89 -22.69 13.27
C ALA A 144 33.37 -22.34 12.98
N LEU A 145 33.87 -21.18 13.41
CA LEU A 145 35.27 -20.79 13.21
C LEU A 145 36.22 -21.45 14.22
N ILE A 146 35.76 -21.69 15.46
CA ILE A 146 36.58 -22.32 16.51
C ILE A 146 36.68 -23.84 16.32
N GLY A 147 35.65 -24.50 15.79
CA GLY A 147 35.67 -25.93 15.48
C GLY A 147 36.67 -26.35 14.40
N VAL A 148 37.00 -25.44 13.47
CA VAL A 148 37.97 -25.72 12.38
C VAL A 148 39.42 -25.67 12.90
N PHE A 149 39.72 -24.96 13.98
CA PHE A 149 41.08 -24.89 14.56
C PHE A 149 41.40 -26.02 15.55
N LEU A 150 40.41 -26.74 16.06
CA LEU A 150 40.60 -27.82 17.03
C LEU A 150 40.63 -29.24 16.41
N THR A 151 40.53 -29.36 15.09
CA THR A 151 40.66 -30.65 14.37
C THR A 151 42.03 -30.81 13.69
N PHE A 152 42.95 -29.87 13.90
CA PHE A 152 44.34 -29.95 13.46
C PHE A 152 45.29 -29.60 14.63
N ALA A 153 45.34 -30.47 15.63
CA ALA A 153 46.44 -30.57 16.59
C ALA A 153 46.54 -32.03 17.06
#